data_AF-A0A8J5JZ36-F1
#
_entry.id   AF-A0A8J5JZ36-F1
#
_cell.length_a   1.000
_cell.length_b   1.000
_cell.length_c   1.000
_cell.angle_alpha   90.00
_cell.angle_beta   90.00
_cell.angle_gamma   90.00
#
_symmetry.space_group_name_H-M   'P 1'
#
loop_
_entity.id
_entity.type
_entity.pdbx_description
1 polymer ?
#
loop_
_entity_poly.entity_id
_entity_poly.type
_entity_poly.pdbx_seq_one_letter_code
_entity_poly.pdbx_strand_id
1 'polypeptide(L)'
;MVKKHAGVHPVLYALLQNKQSVTCMRMIEMIREMVPNARPDAINCDFEYAAFATMKDCFSDVEIRGCLFHLLQNLLKQIKSMGLMGSYNSNPDLALHAKMVTALSFVPNDDIDRHVDALAMDLSGELVPVLNWFEDNYIGRPYRRGTGKRQPLFLTEMWNMYQRTL
;
A
#
# COMPACT_ATOMS: atom_id res chain seq x y z
N MET A 1 4.57 -19.35 -0.97
CA MET A 1 4.61 -19.45 0.52
C MET A 1 5.03 -20.87 0.88
N VAL A 2 6.19 -21.07 1.51
CA VAL A 2 6.66 -22.42 1.90
C VAL A 2 5.78 -22.91 3.05
N LYS A 3 4.77 -23.73 2.73
CA LYS A 3 3.88 -24.36 3.72
C LYS A 3 4.57 -25.55 4.39
N LYS A 4 5.69 -25.31 5.09
CA LYS A 4 6.23 -26.27 6.05
C LYS A 4 5.90 -25.72 7.45
N HIS A 5 5.19 -26.50 8.26
CA HIS A 5 4.83 -26.18 9.66
C HIS A 5 3.75 -25.09 9.90
N ALA A 6 2.93 -24.75 8.90
CA ALA A 6 1.81 -23.80 9.03
C ALA A 6 2.17 -22.41 9.57
N GLY A 7 3.44 -22.01 9.47
CA GLY A 7 3.95 -20.71 9.93
C GLY A 7 4.53 -19.85 8.81
N VAL A 8 4.70 -18.56 9.09
CA VAL A 8 5.50 -17.64 8.30
C VAL A 8 6.89 -17.59 8.92
N HIS A 9 7.90 -18.07 8.19
CA HIS A 9 9.27 -18.13 8.66
C HIS A 9 10.16 -17.19 7.83
N PRO A 10 11.02 -16.38 8.46
CA PRO A 10 12.09 -15.70 7.75
C PRO A 10 12.99 -16.74 7.07
N VAL A 11 13.13 -16.66 5.74
CA VAL A 11 13.96 -17.59 4.95
C VAL A 11 15.31 -16.97 4.60
N LEU A 12 15.37 -15.63 4.50
CA LEU A 12 16.54 -14.89 4.10
C LEU A 12 16.55 -13.52 4.77
N TYR A 13 17.74 -13.07 5.15
CA TYR A 13 18.00 -11.71 5.60
C TYR A 13 18.99 -11.06 4.63
N ALA A 14 18.67 -9.86 4.14
CA ALA A 14 19.54 -9.09 3.27
C ALA A 14 19.75 -7.69 3.86
N LEU A 15 21.01 -7.29 3.98
CA LEU A 15 21.38 -5.93 4.36
C LEU A 15 21.75 -5.15 3.09
N LEU A 16 20.94 -4.15 2.75
CA LEU A 16 21.13 -3.33 1.57
C LEU A 16 21.77 -1.99 1.95
N GLN A 17 22.67 -1.49 1.09
CA GLN A 17 23.38 -0.24 1.32
C GLN A 17 22.47 0.99 1.17
N ASN A 18 21.43 0.88 0.35
CA ASN A 18 20.44 1.92 0.11
C ASN A 18 19.16 1.30 -0.50
N LYS A 19 18.17 2.15 -0.80
CA LYS A 19 16.85 1.78 -1.34
C LYS A 19 16.74 1.99 -2.87
N GLN A 20 17.86 2.05 -3.58
CA GLN A 20 17.86 2.27 -5.04
C GLN A 20 17.50 0.98 -5.77
N SER A 21 16.88 1.11 -6.95
CA SER A 21 16.48 -0.03 -7.79
C SER A 21 17.65 -0.95 -8.14
N VAL A 22 18.84 -0.41 -8.42
CA VAL A 22 20.04 -1.22 -8.72
C VAL A 22 20.46 -2.12 -7.55
N THR A 23 20.33 -1.63 -6.32
CA THR A 23 20.65 -2.40 -5.12
C THR A 23 19.59 -3.48 -4.85
N CYS A 24 18.32 -3.16 -5.09
CA CYS A 24 17.22 -4.13 -5.01
C CYS A 24 17.35 -5.22 -6.08
N MET A 25 17.71 -4.86 -7.31
CA MET A 25 17.87 -5.79 -8.43
C MET A 25 18.94 -6.83 -8.12
N ARG A 26 20.11 -6.37 -7.65
CA ARG A 26 21.20 -7.25 -7.24
C ARG A 26 20.80 -8.21 -6.11
N MET A 27 19.99 -7.76 -5.15
CA MET A 27 19.45 -8.64 -4.12
C MET A 27 18.58 -9.74 -4.71
N ILE A 28 17.68 -9.39 -5.63
CA ILE A 28 16.76 -10.35 -6.27
C ILE A 28 17.55 -11.33 -7.15
N GLU A 29 18.57 -10.88 -7.87
CA GLU A 29 19.47 -11.74 -8.64
C GLU A 29 20.15 -12.79 -7.74
N MET A 30 20.72 -12.38 -6.60
CA MET A 30 21.31 -13.32 -5.63
C MET A 30 20.27 -14.33 -5.10
N ILE A 31 19.02 -13.90 -4.87
CA ILE A 31 17.94 -14.81 -4.47
C ILE A 31 17.62 -15.81 -5.59
N ARG A 32 17.63 -15.38 -6.85
CA ARG A 32 17.44 -16.27 -8.01
C ARG A 32 18.60 -17.24 -8.17
N GLU A 33 19.83 -16.87 -7.87
CA GLU A 33 20.96 -17.81 -7.86
C GLU A 33 20.79 -18.89 -6.79
N MET A 34 20.30 -18.51 -5.60
CA MET A 34 20.01 -19.45 -4.50
C MET A 34 18.79 -20.33 -4.78
N VAL A 35 17.82 -19.81 -5.53
CA VAL A 35 16.59 -20.51 -5.93
C VAL A 35 16.35 -20.31 -7.44
N PRO A 36 17.05 -21.07 -8.30
CA PRO A 36 17.08 -20.87 -9.77
C PRO A 36 15.71 -20.84 -10.44
N ASN A 37 14.75 -21.58 -9.89
CA ASN A 37 13.39 -21.71 -10.42
C ASN A 37 12.37 -20.93 -9.58
N ALA A 38 12.79 -19.88 -8.87
CA ALA A 38 11.89 -19.01 -8.14
C ALA A 38 10.85 -18.40 -9.09
N ARG A 39 9.60 -18.84 -8.94
CA ARG A 39 8.44 -18.32 -9.67
C ARG A 39 7.34 -17.98 -8.68
N PRO A 40 7.46 -16.85 -7.95
CA PRO A 40 6.42 -16.43 -7.03
C PRO A 40 5.15 -16.05 -7.79
N ASP A 41 4.00 -16.53 -7.34
CA ASP A 41 2.71 -16.07 -7.89
C ASP A 41 2.40 -14.63 -7.46
N ALA A 42 2.84 -14.25 -6.25
CA ALA A 42 2.71 -12.90 -5.72
C ALA A 42 3.88 -12.53 -4.81
N ILE A 43 4.24 -11.25 -4.79
CA ILE A 43 5.18 -10.67 -3.84
C ILE A 43 4.47 -9.57 -3.05
N ASN A 44 4.49 -9.70 -1.72
CA ASN A 44 4.00 -8.66 -0.82
C ASN A 44 5.18 -7.81 -0.35
N CYS A 45 5.11 -6.51 -0.57
CA CYS A 45 6.21 -5.59 -0.28
C CYS A 45 5.68 -4.27 0.32
N ASP A 46 6.58 -3.47 0.88
CA ASP A 46 6.30 -2.12 1.33
C ASP A 46 6.02 -1.19 0.14
N PHE A 47 5.43 -0.02 0.44
CA PHE A 47 5.06 0.96 -0.58
C PHE A 47 6.26 1.78 -1.04
N GLU A 48 7.23 1.12 -1.68
CA GLU A 48 8.37 1.75 -2.33
C GLU A 48 8.35 1.52 -3.84
N TYR A 49 8.15 2.61 -4.58
CA TYR A 49 8.03 2.57 -6.04
C TYR A 49 9.22 1.87 -6.72
N ALA A 50 10.44 2.17 -6.26
CA ALA A 50 11.67 1.57 -6.78
C ALA A 50 11.70 0.04 -6.61
N ALA A 51 11.24 -0.47 -5.47
CA ALA A 51 11.16 -1.90 -5.21
C ALA A 51 10.10 -2.57 -6.09
N PHE A 52 8.93 -1.93 -6.24
CA PHE A 52 7.86 -2.44 -7.11
C PHE A 52 8.31 -2.57 -8.58
N ALA A 53 8.91 -1.51 -9.12
CA ALA A 53 9.44 -1.53 -10.48
C ALA A 53 10.47 -2.66 -10.66
N THR A 54 11.41 -2.76 -9.72
CA THR A 54 12.48 -3.76 -9.78
C THR A 54 11.94 -5.20 -9.73
N MET A 55 11.00 -5.49 -8.82
CA MET A 55 10.44 -6.85 -8.72
C MET A 55 9.65 -7.24 -9.97
N LYS A 56 8.94 -6.30 -10.59
CA LYS A 56 8.23 -6.52 -11.84
C LYS A 56 9.19 -6.79 -13.01
N ASP A 57 10.32 -6.08 -13.04
CA ASP A 57 11.37 -6.31 -14.04
C ASP A 57 12.05 -7.69 -13.83
N CYS A 58 12.22 -8.13 -12.58
CA CYS A 58 12.83 -9.41 -12.26
C CYS A 58 11.89 -10.62 -12.44
N PHE A 59 10.58 -10.43 -12.34
CA PHE A 59 9.57 -11.50 -12.45
C PHE A 59 8.39 -11.03 -13.32
N SER A 60 8.30 -11.51 -14.56
CA SER A 60 7.33 -11.01 -15.56
C SER A 60 5.86 -11.31 -15.26
N ASP A 61 5.59 -12.39 -14.51
CA ASP A 61 4.23 -12.90 -14.26
C ASP A 61 3.78 -12.71 -12.79
N VAL A 62 4.55 -11.97 -11.98
CA VAL A 62 4.26 -11.85 -10.55
C VAL A 62 3.19 -10.78 -10.29
N GLU A 63 2.29 -11.08 -9.36
CA GLU A 63 1.42 -10.06 -8.80
C GLU A 63 2.15 -9.30 -7.68
N ILE A 64 2.43 -8.01 -7.91
CA ILE A 64 3.01 -7.14 -6.88
C ILE A 64 1.90 -6.58 -6.00
N ARG A 65 1.98 -6.88 -4.71
CA ARG A 65 0.99 -6.49 -3.69
C ARG A 65 1.65 -5.61 -2.63
N GLY A 66 1.05 -4.46 -2.40
CA GLY A 66 1.29 -3.63 -1.23
C GLY A 66 0.75 -4.29 0.04
N CYS A 67 1.54 -4.23 1.10
CA CYS A 67 1.20 -4.81 2.39
C CYS A 67 0.30 -3.86 3.22
N LEU A 68 -0.85 -4.35 3.69
CA LEU A 68 -1.78 -3.58 4.55
C LEU A 68 -1.12 -3.01 5.81
N PHE A 69 -0.20 -3.75 6.42
CA PHE A 69 0.56 -3.25 7.57
C PHE A 69 1.35 -1.98 7.21
N HIS A 70 2.02 -1.96 6.06
CA HIS A 70 2.73 -0.77 5.60
C HIS A 70 1.79 0.35 5.16
N LEU A 71 0.59 0.02 4.63
CA LEU A 71 -0.45 1.01 4.33
C LEU A 71 -0.89 1.74 5.61
N LEU A 72 -1.17 0.98 6.68
CA LEU A 72 -1.49 1.51 8.02
C LEU A 72 -0.35 2.33 8.60
N GLN A 73 0.91 1.88 8.45
CA GLN A 73 2.06 2.66 8.88
C GLN A 73 2.18 3.98 8.12
N ASN A 74 1.92 3.99 6.81
CA ASN A 74 1.96 5.21 6.02
C ASN A 74 0.86 6.19 6.44
N LEU A 75 -0.35 5.70 6.75
CA LEU A 75 -1.41 6.52 7.35
C LEU A 75 -0.93 7.14 8.67
N LEU A 76 -0.35 6.36 9.59
CA LEU A 76 0.12 6.87 10.88
C LEU A 76 1.26 7.89 10.71
N LYS A 77 2.18 7.67 9.76
CA LYS A 77 3.21 8.67 9.41
C LYS A 77 2.58 9.96 8.92
N GLN A 78 1.50 9.88 8.14
CA GLN A 78 0.80 11.07 7.65
C GLN A 78 0.03 11.80 8.76
N ILE A 79 -0.65 11.08 9.65
CA ILE A 79 -1.28 11.66 10.85
C ILE A 79 -0.22 12.38 11.70
N LYS A 80 0.96 11.76 11.86
CA LYS A 80 2.10 12.37 12.56
C LYS A 80 2.65 13.61 11.87
N SER A 81 2.81 13.59 10.54
CA SER A 81 3.33 14.74 9.79
C SER A 81 2.39 15.95 9.89
N MET A 82 1.10 15.72 10.09
CA MET A 82 0.08 16.75 10.32
C MET A 82 -0.02 17.20 11.78
N GLY A 83 0.78 16.65 12.70
CA GLY A 83 0.71 16.99 14.13
C GLY A 83 -0.50 16.40 14.87
N LEU A 84 -1.25 15.50 14.25
CA LEU A 84 -2.51 14.97 14.79
C LEU A 84 -2.32 13.76 15.72
N MET A 85 -1.09 13.30 15.97
CA MET A 85 -0.84 12.11 16.80
C MET A 85 -1.32 12.26 18.24
N GLY A 86 -1.29 13.47 18.80
CA GLY A 86 -1.86 13.74 20.12
C GLY A 86 -3.35 13.42 20.14
N SER A 87 -4.11 14.03 19.24
CA SER A 87 -5.56 13.82 19.08
C SER A 87 -5.89 12.36 18.71
N TYR A 88 -5.11 11.74 17.82
CA TYR A 88 -5.30 10.34 17.45
C TYR A 88 -5.18 9.39 18.64
N ASN A 89 -4.29 9.69 19.59
CA ASN A 89 -4.10 8.85 20.78
C ASN A 89 -5.14 9.09 21.89
N SER A 90 -5.72 10.29 21.96
CA SER A 90 -6.62 10.70 23.04
C SER A 90 -8.11 10.76 22.65
N ASN A 91 -8.44 10.82 21.36
CA ASN A 91 -9.80 10.91 20.84
C ASN A 91 -10.15 9.63 20.02
N PRO A 92 -10.96 8.72 20.58
CA PRO A 92 -11.38 7.49 19.90
C PRO A 92 -12.13 7.72 18.58
N ASP A 93 -12.94 8.77 18.48
CA ASP A 93 -13.73 9.05 17.27
C ASP A 93 -12.84 9.53 16.13
N LEU A 94 -11.87 10.40 16.43
CA LEU A 94 -10.85 10.82 15.44
C LEU A 94 -10.01 9.61 15.01
N ALA A 95 -9.61 8.75 15.95
CA ALA A 95 -8.87 7.54 15.63
C ALA A 95 -9.69 6.57 14.75
N LEU A 96 -10.99 6.46 14.99
CA LEU A 96 -11.90 5.67 14.17
C LEU A 96 -12.00 6.24 12.75
N HIS A 97 -12.30 7.53 12.61
CA HIS A 97 -12.37 8.21 11.31
C HIS A 97 -11.06 8.10 10.52
N ALA A 98 -9.91 8.20 11.19
CA ALA A 98 -8.62 7.98 10.56
C ALA A 98 -8.45 6.55 10.02
N LYS A 99 -8.88 5.54 10.79
CA LYS A 99 -8.86 4.13 10.37
C LYS A 99 -9.85 3.83 9.25
N MET A 100 -10.95 4.56 9.15
CA MET A 100 -11.90 4.41 8.03
C MET A 100 -11.26 4.76 6.68
N VAL A 101 -10.27 5.66 6.64
CA VAL A 101 -9.49 5.95 5.43
C VAL A 101 -8.77 4.70 4.93
N THR A 102 -8.11 3.94 5.80
CA THR A 102 -7.45 2.68 5.38
C THR A 102 -8.45 1.55 5.16
N ALA A 103 -9.63 1.59 5.78
CA ALA A 103 -10.71 0.64 5.54
C ALA A 103 -11.24 0.69 4.10
N LEU A 104 -11.03 1.80 3.36
CA LEU A 104 -11.31 1.89 1.92
C LEU A 104 -10.59 0.81 1.11
N SER A 105 -9.48 0.25 1.60
CA SER A 105 -8.81 -0.90 0.96
C SER A 105 -9.67 -2.15 0.90
N PHE A 106 -10.74 -2.25 1.68
CA PHE A 106 -11.67 -3.39 1.66
C PHE A 106 -12.95 -3.10 0.86
N VAL A 107 -13.05 -1.96 0.19
CA VAL A 107 -14.18 -1.64 -0.68
C VAL A 107 -13.93 -2.26 -2.07
N PRO A 108 -14.96 -2.81 -2.75
CA PRO A 108 -14.84 -3.21 -4.15
C PRO A 108 -14.31 -2.06 -5.01
N ASN A 109 -13.43 -2.37 -5.97
CA ASN A 109 -12.82 -1.34 -6.82
C ASN A 109 -13.86 -0.47 -7.54
N ASP A 110 -14.96 -1.07 -8.00
CA ASP A 110 -16.03 -0.38 -8.72
C ASP A 110 -16.85 0.58 -7.84
N ASP A 111 -16.83 0.37 -6.52
CA ASP A 111 -17.60 1.16 -5.55
C ASP A 111 -16.72 2.16 -4.77
N ILE A 112 -15.42 2.19 -5.04
CA ILE A 112 -14.46 2.92 -4.19
C ILE A 112 -14.74 4.42 -4.13
N ASP A 113 -15.08 5.03 -5.26
CA ASP A 113 -15.34 6.47 -5.35
C ASP A 113 -16.55 6.87 -4.52
N ARG A 114 -17.62 6.09 -4.62
CA ARG A 114 -18.84 6.31 -3.85
C ARG A 114 -18.55 6.29 -2.34
N HIS A 115 -17.68 5.39 -1.90
CA HIS A 115 -17.33 5.29 -0.48
C HIS A 115 -16.35 6.36 -0.03
N VAL A 116 -15.47 6.84 -0.93
CA VAL A 116 -14.64 8.03 -0.67
C VAL A 116 -15.51 9.26 -0.49
N ASP A 117 -16.48 9.49 -1.37
CA ASP A 117 -17.40 10.64 -1.29
C ASP A 117 -18.23 10.59 -0.01
N ALA A 118 -18.79 9.42 0.32
CA ALA A 118 -19.54 9.24 1.56
C ALA A 118 -18.66 9.49 2.80
N LEU A 119 -17.43 8.95 2.82
CA LEU A 119 -16.49 9.18 3.91
C LEU A 119 -16.16 10.67 4.02
N ALA A 120 -15.91 11.36 2.91
CA ALA A 120 -15.56 12.78 2.90
C ALA A 120 -16.64 13.68 3.50
N MET A 121 -17.93 13.31 3.39
CA MET A 121 -19.05 14.04 3.99
C MET A 121 -19.11 13.92 5.51
N ASP A 122 -18.73 12.75 6.04
CA ASP A 122 -18.80 12.44 7.47
C ASP A 122 -17.46 12.65 8.20
N LEU A 123 -16.37 12.83 7.47
CA LEU A 123 -15.03 12.94 8.01
C LEU A 123 -14.85 14.25 8.80
N SER A 124 -14.18 14.16 9.95
CA SER A 124 -13.74 15.36 10.68
C SER A 124 -12.88 16.25 9.78
N GLY A 125 -13.10 17.56 9.82
CA GLY A 125 -12.34 18.53 9.01
C GLY A 125 -10.82 18.42 9.18
N GLU A 126 -10.35 18.00 10.37
CA GLU A 126 -8.93 17.76 10.66
C GLU A 126 -8.33 16.61 9.83
N LEU A 127 -9.15 15.63 9.43
CA LEU A 127 -8.73 14.45 8.68
C LEU A 127 -8.93 14.58 7.17
N VAL A 128 -9.61 15.63 6.70
CA VAL A 128 -9.75 15.91 5.25
C VAL A 128 -8.39 15.95 4.55
N PRO A 129 -7.32 16.56 5.10
CA PRO A 129 -5.98 16.49 4.53
C PRO A 129 -5.39 15.06 4.46
N VAL A 130 -5.77 14.17 5.39
CA VAL A 130 -5.35 12.75 5.39
C VAL A 130 -6.05 11.99 4.26
N LEU A 131 -7.36 12.17 4.08
CA LEU A 131 -8.11 11.55 2.98
C LEU A 131 -7.58 12.04 1.63
N ASN A 132 -7.37 13.35 1.49
CA ASN A 132 -6.76 13.98 0.33
C ASN A 132 -5.41 13.35 -0.04
N TRP A 133 -4.53 13.13 0.95
CA TRP A 133 -3.25 12.44 0.75
C TRP A 133 -3.46 10.99 0.29
N PHE A 134 -4.45 10.30 0.85
CA PHE A 134 -4.76 8.93 0.47
C PHE A 134 -5.23 8.86 -0.99
N GLU A 135 -6.12 9.76 -1.40
CA GLU A 135 -6.56 9.86 -2.79
C GLU A 135 -5.39 10.14 -3.74
N ASP A 136 -4.49 11.06 -3.41
CA ASP A 136 -3.34 11.38 -4.27
C ASP A 136 -2.38 10.20 -4.48
N ASN A 137 -2.21 9.35 -3.46
CA ASN A 137 -1.23 8.26 -3.49
C ASN A 137 -1.80 6.93 -3.97
N TYR A 138 -3.09 6.67 -3.74
CA TYR A 138 -3.67 5.33 -3.86
C TYR A 138 -4.90 5.26 -4.79
N ILE A 139 -5.75 6.29 -4.85
CA ILE A 139 -7.03 6.21 -5.61
C ILE A 139 -6.95 6.96 -6.94
N GLY A 140 -6.30 8.12 -6.95
CA GLY A 140 -6.29 9.07 -8.04
C GLY A 140 -7.48 10.02 -7.95
N ARG A 141 -7.22 11.33 -7.94
CA ARG A 141 -8.30 12.33 -7.93
C ARG A 141 -8.90 12.56 -9.31
N PRO A 142 -10.21 12.86 -9.42
CA PRO A 142 -10.80 13.28 -10.68
C PRO A 142 -10.13 14.54 -11.24
N TYR A 143 -10.05 14.65 -12.56
CA TYR A 143 -9.54 15.86 -13.20
C TYR A 143 -10.49 17.05 -12.94
N ARG A 144 -9.93 18.24 -12.66
CA ARG A 144 -10.73 19.48 -12.50
C ARG A 144 -11.48 19.87 -13.77
N ARG A 145 -11.01 19.43 -14.95
CA ARG A 145 -11.62 19.61 -16.26
C ARG A 145 -11.34 18.37 -17.10
N GLY A 146 -12.38 17.78 -17.69
CA GLY A 146 -12.29 16.55 -18.49
C GLY A 146 -12.83 15.31 -17.80
N THR A 147 -12.78 14.18 -18.49
CA THR A 147 -13.20 12.87 -17.97
C THR A 147 -12.00 12.08 -17.45
N GLY A 148 -12.20 11.30 -16.38
CA GLY A 148 -11.17 10.43 -15.80
C GLY A 148 -10.50 10.99 -14.54
N LYS A 149 -9.41 10.32 -14.12
CA LYS A 149 -8.69 10.59 -12.88
C LYS A 149 -7.18 10.68 -13.12
N ARG A 150 -6.49 11.40 -12.23
CA ARG A 150 -5.04 11.37 -12.13
C ARG A 150 -4.57 9.96 -11.79
N GLN A 151 -3.44 9.56 -12.37
CA GLN A 151 -2.82 8.28 -12.01
C GLN A 151 -2.28 8.37 -10.58
N PRO A 152 -2.69 7.47 -9.66
CA PRO A 152 -2.12 7.41 -8.32
C PRO A 152 -0.68 6.90 -8.37
N LEU A 153 0.09 7.16 -7.31
CA LEU A 153 1.45 6.64 -7.16
C LEU A 153 1.46 5.10 -7.13
N PHE A 154 0.43 4.50 -6.52
CA PHE A 154 0.21 3.06 -6.46
C PHE A 154 -1.16 2.72 -7.03
N LEU A 155 -1.21 1.85 -8.04
CA LEU A 155 -2.46 1.43 -8.67
C LEU A 155 -3.36 0.69 -7.66
N THR A 156 -4.68 0.81 -7.83
CA THR A 156 -5.69 0.25 -6.91
C THR A 156 -5.49 -1.23 -6.65
N GLU A 157 -5.18 -2.01 -7.69
CA GLU A 157 -4.95 -3.46 -7.60
C GLU A 157 -3.77 -3.81 -6.68
N MET A 158 -2.82 -2.88 -6.52
CA MET A 158 -1.64 -3.09 -5.70
C MET A 158 -1.95 -3.01 -4.22
N TRP A 159 -2.92 -2.22 -3.78
CA TRP A 159 -3.18 -2.00 -2.35
C TRP A 159 -4.57 -2.41 -1.88
N ASN A 160 -5.53 -2.59 -2.80
CA ASN A 160 -6.86 -3.05 -2.47
C ASN A 160 -6.81 -4.50 -1.96
N MET A 161 -7.48 -4.73 -0.83
CA MET A 161 -7.53 -5.98 -0.08
C MET A 161 -8.83 -6.75 -0.29
N TYR A 162 -9.86 -6.17 -0.94
CA TYR A 162 -11.19 -6.78 -1.06
C TYR A 162 -11.12 -8.20 -1.64
N GLN A 163 -10.53 -8.35 -2.82
CA GLN A 163 -10.36 -9.65 -3.48
C GLN A 163 -9.39 -10.59 -2.74
N ARG A 164 -8.61 -10.09 -1.78
CA ARG A 164 -7.60 -10.86 -1.04
C ARG A 164 -8.16 -11.50 0.23
N THR A 165 -9.34 -11.08 0.65
CA THR A 165 -10.01 -11.54 1.88
C THR A 165 -11.28 -12.34 1.63
N LEU A 166 -11.68 -12.51 0.38
CA LEU A 166 -12.76 -13.42 -0.05
C LEU A 166 -12.22 -14.83 -0.26
#